data_AF-A0A6A6J134-F1
#
_entry.id   AF-A0A6A6J134-F1
#
_cell.length_a   1.000
_cell.length_b   1.000
_cell.length_c   1.000
_cell.angle_alpha   90.00
_cell.angle_beta   90.00
_cell.angle_gamma   90.00
#
_symmetry.space_group_name_H-M   'P 1'
#
loop_
_entity.id
_entity.type
_entity.pdbx_description
1 polymer ?
#
loop_
_entity_poly.entity_id
_entity_poly.type
_entity_poly.pdbx_seq_one_letter_code
_entity_poly.pdbx_strand_id
1 'polypeptide(L)'
;MGNVELASAIGTWAAVLIALVALIGVIGPILVWRANRTERHQAIVGISDETNTFISKGIHLGPSIWLMQKIRAPILTKEPLFISEQSTKNQSNSHQQLSWETSRYCETRANANWVQLAFLLKAYGALWVTGDTLAIRHGKAMMPVHRMWILAIGILGRYTIRPDMGRLRRRGTSMSLHVSGLKRANTGLSSSATDDNVESLPTTSSWSLWGVYPHPVNISCLVDLCELETGRAESPDEEQDMRDLHTVTFKQENQVSTPGVSFTKPRHRRTVTGFGQPEVRSVQQLGEEPIAFGLEPVIDREESMIRVARPFGASTVPILSLEPLHMDRTLTAELKEYMDMTYVPSECGWVRLGWRITGKKVQESFFVRRADAQRLAYSLLSLKWHPESYLIGGANSHRAIQLLLNSQRMLAYITMRVKDAIDLLSISATERKQLAEALDLGRRYINSHRPSRSLYDAIYKLDKVLGDLAHQKEEVNAMVSVLMLTNEEFATLLHSSARHFESALKGSIECNMRAGSLKVPLPFGGSQEFVVDLDKIFPERMVAEEQVLVQYSTILLVCLRACLRAFMLDITLSGEPLLEELSQMEELVYVR
;
A
#
# COMPACT_ATOMS: atom_id res chain seq x y z
N MET A 1 -18.63 -64.94 71.48
CA MET A 1 -17.62 -64.43 70.51
C MET A 1 -18.02 -63.10 69.87
N GLY A 2 -19.27 -62.90 69.43
CA GLY A 2 -19.69 -61.72 68.65
C GLY A 2 -19.36 -60.30 69.16
N ASN A 3 -19.12 -60.08 70.46
CA ASN A 3 -18.76 -58.76 70.98
C ASN A 3 -17.42 -58.22 70.40
N VAL A 4 -16.49 -59.10 70.03
CA VAL A 4 -15.19 -58.71 69.44
C VAL A 4 -15.37 -58.31 67.96
N GLU A 5 -16.23 -59.02 67.24
CA GLU A 5 -16.56 -58.75 65.84
C GLU A 5 -17.28 -57.41 65.69
N LEU A 6 -18.23 -57.12 66.60
CA LEU A 6 -18.94 -55.84 66.64
C LEU A 6 -18.00 -54.65 66.89
N ALA A 7 -17.07 -54.79 67.83
CA ALA A 7 -16.08 -53.75 68.12
C ALA A 7 -15.14 -53.48 66.92
N SER A 8 -14.70 -54.55 66.24
CA SER A 8 -13.87 -54.47 65.02
C SER A 8 -14.60 -53.76 63.87
N ALA A 9 -15.88 -54.10 63.66
CA ALA A 9 -16.71 -53.46 62.64
C ALA A 9 -16.90 -51.95 62.92
N ILE A 10 -17.22 -51.57 64.17
CA ILE A 10 -17.39 -50.16 64.57
C ILE A 10 -16.08 -49.38 64.38
N GLY A 11 -14.94 -49.95 64.78
CA GLY A 11 -13.63 -49.32 64.59
C GLY A 11 -13.29 -49.09 63.11
N THR A 12 -13.64 -50.05 62.24
CA THR A 12 -13.42 -49.95 60.79
C THR A 12 -14.28 -48.83 60.17
N TRP A 13 -15.56 -48.75 60.50
CA TRP A 13 -16.44 -47.68 60.00
C TRP A 13 -16.04 -46.30 60.52
N ALA A 14 -15.58 -46.19 61.78
CA ALA A 14 -15.04 -44.94 62.31
C ALA A 14 -13.77 -44.49 61.57
N ALA A 15 -12.86 -45.42 61.26
CA ALA A 15 -11.66 -45.13 60.47
C ALA A 15 -12.00 -44.67 59.04
N VAL A 16 -12.97 -45.32 58.37
CA VAL A 16 -13.47 -44.91 57.04
C VAL A 16 -14.07 -43.51 57.08
N LEU A 17 -14.88 -43.18 58.10
CA LEU A 17 -15.46 -41.85 58.26
C LEU A 17 -14.38 -40.78 58.45
N ILE A 18 -13.39 -41.02 59.33
CA ILE A 18 -12.27 -40.10 59.57
C ILE A 18 -11.43 -39.91 58.29
N ALA A 19 -11.15 -40.99 57.56
CA ALA A 19 -10.40 -40.93 56.30
C ALA A 19 -11.15 -40.11 55.23
N LEU A 20 -12.48 -40.27 55.12
CA LEU A 20 -13.32 -39.51 54.19
C LEU A 20 -13.39 -38.02 54.57
N VAL A 21 -13.51 -37.70 55.87
CA VAL A 21 -13.44 -36.32 56.38
C VAL A 21 -12.07 -35.70 56.12
N ALA A 22 -10.97 -36.43 56.29
CA ALA A 22 -9.62 -35.93 55.98
C ALA A 22 -9.41 -35.72 54.46
N LEU A 23 -9.92 -36.63 53.63
CA LEU A 23 -9.85 -36.53 52.17
C LEU A 23 -10.57 -35.26 51.67
N ILE A 24 -11.82 -35.05 52.11
CA ILE A 24 -12.64 -33.91 51.65
C ILE A 24 -12.20 -32.61 52.33
N GLY A 25 -11.94 -32.63 53.64
CA GLY A 25 -11.68 -31.44 54.46
C GLY A 25 -10.23 -30.93 54.44
N VAL A 26 -9.24 -31.79 54.13
CA VAL A 26 -7.82 -31.41 54.12
C VAL A 26 -7.19 -31.59 52.75
N ILE A 27 -7.31 -32.79 52.16
CA ILE A 27 -6.64 -33.09 50.87
C ILE A 27 -7.28 -32.30 49.72
N GLY A 28 -8.62 -32.22 49.67
CA GLY A 28 -9.36 -31.41 48.68
C GLY A 28 -8.89 -29.95 48.61
N PRO A 29 -8.95 -29.18 49.71
CA PRO A 29 -8.45 -27.79 49.76
C PRO A 29 -6.97 -27.65 49.39
N ILE A 30 -6.10 -28.57 49.78
CA ILE A 30 -4.67 -28.53 49.43
C ILE A 30 -4.46 -28.75 47.92
N LEU A 31 -5.21 -29.67 47.30
CA LEU A 31 -5.17 -29.89 45.85
C LEU A 31 -5.71 -28.68 45.08
N VAL A 32 -6.82 -28.09 45.54
CA VAL A 32 -7.39 -26.84 45.00
C VAL A 32 -6.38 -25.69 45.09
N TRP A 33 -5.71 -25.52 46.24
CA TRP A 33 -4.71 -24.48 46.45
C TRP A 33 -3.46 -24.67 45.59
N ARG A 34 -3.00 -25.91 45.40
CA ARG A 34 -1.91 -26.24 44.47
C ARG A 34 -2.29 -25.98 43.01
N ALA A 35 -3.52 -26.33 42.60
CA ALA A 35 -4.00 -26.06 41.24
C ALA A 35 -4.10 -24.55 40.96
N ASN A 36 -4.61 -23.77 41.92
CA ASN A 36 -4.66 -22.30 41.89
C ASN A 36 -3.26 -21.66 41.76
N ARG A 37 -2.23 -22.29 42.33
CA ARG A 37 -0.82 -21.85 42.20
C ARG A 37 -0.12 -22.23 40.90
N THR A 38 -0.75 -22.91 39.95
CA THR A 38 -0.14 -23.15 38.64
C THR A 38 -0.03 -21.85 37.83
N GLU A 39 1.08 -21.65 37.10
CA GLU A 39 1.22 -20.49 36.21
C GLU A 39 0.07 -20.41 35.20
N ARG A 40 -0.40 -21.56 34.72
CA ARG A 40 -1.58 -21.68 33.86
C ARG A 40 -2.79 -21.00 34.49
N HIS A 41 -3.08 -21.28 35.76
CA HIS A 41 -4.25 -20.68 36.42
C HIS A 41 -4.08 -19.17 36.64
N GLN A 42 -2.91 -18.74 37.11
CA GLN A 42 -2.62 -17.31 37.32
C GLN A 42 -2.69 -16.51 36.01
N ALA A 43 -2.16 -17.06 34.92
CA ALA A 43 -2.22 -16.47 33.59
C ALA A 43 -3.66 -16.35 33.06
N ILE A 44 -4.54 -17.31 33.36
CA ILE A 44 -5.97 -17.27 32.97
C ILE A 44 -6.73 -16.24 33.82
N VAL A 45 -6.54 -16.22 35.13
CA VAL A 45 -7.18 -15.24 36.03
C VAL A 45 -6.74 -13.81 35.73
N GLY A 46 -5.53 -13.61 35.19
CA GLY A 46 -5.06 -12.31 34.67
C GLY A 46 -5.78 -11.83 33.41
N ILE A 47 -6.50 -12.70 32.69
CA ILE A 47 -7.27 -12.34 31.49
C ILE A 47 -8.70 -11.93 31.92
N SER A 48 -8.91 -10.63 32.07
CA SER A 48 -10.24 -10.06 32.36
C SER A 48 -11.16 -10.10 31.12
N ASP A 49 -11.84 -11.22 30.87
CA ASP A 49 -12.97 -11.27 29.93
C ASP A 49 -14.29 -10.98 30.67
N GLU A 50 -14.61 -9.69 30.81
CA GLU A 50 -15.87 -9.22 31.44
C GLU A 50 -17.13 -9.83 30.82
N THR A 51 -17.07 -10.21 29.54
CA THR A 51 -18.22 -10.76 28.79
C THR A 51 -18.42 -12.26 29.01
N ASN A 52 -17.37 -12.97 29.46
CA ASN A 52 -17.31 -14.43 29.55
C ASN A 52 -17.51 -15.16 28.19
N THR A 53 -17.15 -14.51 27.07
CA THR A 53 -17.27 -15.07 25.71
C THR A 53 -16.20 -16.13 25.44
N PHE A 54 -14.94 -15.83 25.79
CA PHE A 54 -13.76 -16.64 25.50
C PHE A 54 -13.22 -17.38 26.73
N ILE A 55 -13.62 -16.95 27.93
CA ILE A 55 -13.35 -17.65 29.19
C ILE A 55 -14.66 -17.79 29.95
N SER A 56 -15.06 -19.01 30.30
CA SER A 56 -16.28 -19.18 31.11
C SER A 56 -16.04 -18.70 32.53
N LYS A 57 -17.01 -17.99 33.11
CA LYS A 57 -17.02 -17.46 34.50
C LYS A 57 -16.39 -18.38 35.55
N GLY A 58 -16.68 -19.69 35.49
CA GLY A 58 -16.23 -20.66 36.47
C GLY A 58 -17.00 -20.58 37.80
N ILE A 59 -16.45 -21.19 38.84
CA ILE A 59 -17.03 -21.25 40.18
C ILE A 59 -16.19 -20.38 41.13
N HIS A 60 -16.80 -19.34 41.68
CA HIS A 60 -16.16 -18.42 42.62
C HIS A 60 -16.10 -19.02 44.03
N LEU A 61 -14.90 -19.15 44.60
CA LEU A 61 -14.64 -19.81 45.88
C LEU A 61 -13.77 -18.93 46.80
N GLY A 62 -14.26 -17.72 47.04
CA GLY A 62 -13.57 -16.67 47.80
C GLY A 62 -13.04 -15.55 46.90
N PRO A 63 -12.64 -14.40 47.49
CA PRO A 63 -12.54 -13.10 46.81
C PRO A 63 -11.49 -12.97 45.68
N SER A 64 -10.72 -14.03 45.41
CA SER A 64 -9.70 -14.09 44.35
C SER A 64 -9.58 -15.45 43.66
N ILE A 65 -10.51 -16.39 43.90
CA ILE A 65 -10.38 -17.78 43.46
C ILE A 65 -11.55 -18.17 42.53
N TRP A 66 -11.23 -18.47 41.26
CA TRP A 66 -12.19 -18.85 40.22
C TRP A 66 -11.88 -20.24 39.67
N LEU A 67 -12.48 -21.31 40.21
CA LEU A 67 -12.21 -22.67 39.73
C LEU A 67 -13.00 -23.02 38.47
N MET A 68 -12.54 -24.06 37.76
CA MET A 68 -13.23 -24.68 36.61
C MET A 68 -13.54 -23.73 35.44
N GLN A 69 -12.77 -22.65 35.28
CA GLN A 69 -12.83 -21.80 34.09
C GLN A 69 -12.42 -22.60 32.84
N LYS A 70 -13.32 -22.69 31.86
CA LYS A 70 -13.08 -23.32 30.55
C LYS A 70 -12.69 -22.24 29.54
N ILE A 71 -11.53 -22.41 28.92
CA ILE A 71 -11.08 -21.58 27.79
C ILE A 71 -11.86 -21.98 26.52
N ARG A 72 -12.22 -20.96 25.73
CA ARG A 72 -12.86 -21.04 24.41
C ARG A 72 -12.18 -20.06 23.45
N ALA A 73 -10.85 -19.99 23.48
CA ALA A 73 -10.07 -19.15 22.59
C ALA A 73 -10.27 -19.60 21.12
N PRO A 74 -10.21 -18.68 20.13
CA PRO A 74 -10.26 -19.07 18.73
C PRO A 74 -8.99 -19.83 18.34
N ILE A 75 -9.16 -20.96 17.65
CA ILE A 75 -8.03 -21.76 17.12
C ILE A 75 -7.55 -21.12 15.82
N LEU A 76 -6.67 -20.13 15.93
CA LEU A 76 -6.10 -19.39 14.79
C LEU A 76 -4.78 -19.97 14.28
N THR A 77 -4.42 -21.20 14.68
CA THR A 77 -3.15 -21.85 14.29
C THR A 77 -3.10 -22.35 12.84
N LYS A 78 -4.20 -22.25 12.11
CA LYS A 78 -4.29 -22.59 10.67
C LYS A 78 -4.45 -21.33 9.83
N GLU A 79 -4.13 -21.43 8.55
CA GLU A 79 -4.49 -20.40 7.55
C GLU A 79 -5.97 -20.02 7.66
N PRO A 80 -6.31 -18.72 7.50
CA PRO A 80 -7.71 -18.32 7.39
C PRO A 80 -8.35 -18.93 6.15
N LEU A 81 -9.55 -19.50 6.32
CA LEU A 81 -10.38 -19.99 5.21
C LEU A 81 -11.61 -19.10 5.12
N PHE A 82 -11.51 -18.04 4.30
CA PHE A 82 -12.63 -17.12 4.08
C PHE A 82 -13.56 -17.55 2.95
N ILE A 83 -13.12 -18.51 2.12
CA ILE A 83 -13.99 -19.27 1.21
C ILE A 83 -14.52 -20.49 1.96
N SER A 84 -15.84 -20.65 1.96
CA SER A 84 -16.53 -21.75 2.63
C SER A 84 -16.57 -23.01 1.74
N GLU A 85 -15.63 -23.95 1.97
CA GLU A 85 -15.72 -25.32 1.42
C GLU A 85 -17.02 -26.05 1.82
N GLN A 86 -17.73 -25.53 2.83
CA GLN A 86 -19.08 -25.96 3.22
C GLN A 86 -20.19 -25.58 2.22
N SER A 87 -19.89 -24.84 1.14
CA SER A 87 -20.80 -24.59 0.01
C SER A 87 -21.12 -25.84 -0.84
N THR A 88 -20.81 -27.04 -0.34
CA THR A 88 -20.98 -28.33 -1.00
C THR A 88 -22.38 -28.94 -0.86
N LYS A 89 -23.30 -28.34 -0.09
CA LYS A 89 -24.71 -28.78 0.00
C LYS A 89 -25.70 -27.61 0.06
N ASN A 90 -26.27 -27.28 -1.10
CA ASN A 90 -27.57 -26.63 -1.29
C ASN A 90 -27.77 -25.18 -0.79
N GLN A 91 -26.71 -24.38 -0.62
CA GLN A 91 -26.83 -22.92 -0.55
C GLN A 91 -25.98 -22.25 -1.63
N SER A 92 -26.57 -21.26 -2.31
CA SER A 92 -26.10 -20.73 -3.59
C SER A 92 -25.06 -19.62 -3.45
N ASN A 93 -23.80 -19.93 -3.77
CA ASN A 93 -22.75 -19.04 -4.31
C ASN A 93 -22.46 -17.69 -3.60
N SER A 94 -22.98 -17.46 -2.39
CA SER A 94 -22.61 -16.30 -1.59
C SER A 94 -21.23 -16.53 -0.97
N HIS A 95 -20.18 -16.10 -1.68
CA HIS A 95 -18.87 -15.86 -1.06
C HIS A 95 -19.08 -15.09 0.25
N GLN A 96 -18.54 -15.58 1.37
CA GLN A 96 -18.79 -14.99 2.68
C GLN A 96 -18.07 -13.64 2.81
N GLN A 97 -18.72 -12.58 2.34
CA GLN A 97 -18.17 -11.23 2.36
C GLN A 97 -18.03 -10.73 3.80
N LEU A 98 -16.81 -10.86 4.32
CA LEU A 98 -16.40 -10.35 5.63
C LEU A 98 -16.68 -8.84 5.68
N SER A 99 -17.67 -8.49 6.48
CA SER A 99 -18.19 -7.13 6.62
C SER A 99 -18.21 -6.77 8.11
N TRP A 100 -18.13 -5.48 8.40
CA TRP A 100 -18.08 -5.01 9.78
C TRP A 100 -19.50 -4.99 10.39
N GLU A 101 -19.79 -5.97 11.24
CA GLU A 101 -21.01 -6.00 12.05
C GLU A 101 -20.76 -5.42 13.44
N THR A 102 -21.13 -4.15 13.61
CA THR A 102 -21.07 -3.42 14.90
C THR A 102 -21.84 -4.15 16.02
N SER A 103 -22.86 -4.94 15.69
CA SER A 103 -23.61 -5.81 16.61
C SER A 103 -22.81 -7.00 17.16
N ARG A 104 -21.79 -7.47 16.42
CA ARG A 104 -20.89 -8.56 16.83
C ARG A 104 -19.65 -8.05 17.56
N TYR A 105 -19.27 -6.79 17.35
CA TYR A 105 -18.20 -6.14 18.10
C TYR A 105 -18.61 -5.89 19.56
N CYS A 106 -17.70 -6.16 20.49
CA CYS A 106 -17.84 -5.79 21.89
C CYS A 106 -16.56 -5.08 22.32
N GLU A 107 -16.67 -3.83 22.83
CA GLU A 107 -15.51 -3.14 23.40
C GLU A 107 -15.17 -3.80 24.74
N THR A 108 -14.13 -4.63 24.75
CA THR A 108 -13.66 -5.31 25.96
C THR A 108 -12.64 -4.46 26.73
N ARG A 109 -12.61 -4.64 28.06
CA ARG A 109 -11.56 -4.11 28.94
C ARG A 109 -10.41 -5.10 29.18
N ALA A 110 -10.36 -6.20 28.42
CA ALA A 110 -9.37 -7.26 28.59
C ALA A 110 -7.91 -6.76 28.46
N ASN A 111 -7.10 -7.10 29.48
CA ASN A 111 -5.66 -6.85 29.54
C ASN A 111 -4.83 -7.71 28.57
N ALA A 112 -5.46 -8.66 27.87
CA ALA A 112 -4.84 -9.54 26.89
C ALA A 112 -5.29 -9.14 25.49
N ASN A 113 -4.34 -8.89 24.60
CA ASN A 113 -4.59 -8.31 23.28
C ASN A 113 -5.16 -9.38 22.34
N TRP A 114 -4.89 -10.67 22.60
CA TRP A 114 -5.55 -11.79 21.91
C TRP A 114 -7.07 -11.82 22.09
N VAL A 115 -7.59 -11.40 23.25
CA VAL A 115 -9.06 -11.29 23.48
C VAL A 115 -9.63 -10.16 22.63
N GLN A 116 -8.92 -9.04 22.55
CA GLN A 116 -9.29 -7.91 21.69
C GLN A 116 -9.26 -8.31 20.19
N LEU A 117 -8.25 -9.09 19.78
CA LEU A 117 -8.13 -9.70 18.45
C LEU A 117 -9.32 -10.62 18.13
N ALA A 118 -9.74 -11.44 19.10
CA ALA A 118 -10.87 -12.34 18.95
C ALA A 118 -12.22 -11.60 18.80
N PHE A 119 -12.43 -10.49 19.53
CA PHE A 119 -13.58 -9.61 19.29
C PHE A 119 -13.51 -8.87 17.95
N LEU A 120 -12.32 -8.46 17.52
CA LEU A 120 -12.10 -7.82 16.22
C LEU A 120 -12.45 -8.77 15.06
N LEU A 121 -12.03 -10.03 15.13
CA LEU A 121 -12.43 -11.07 14.19
C LEU A 121 -13.93 -11.39 14.24
N LYS A 122 -14.55 -11.35 15.44
CA LYS A 122 -15.99 -11.55 15.62
C LYS A 122 -16.80 -10.47 14.90
N ALA A 123 -16.32 -9.23 14.96
CA ALA A 123 -16.91 -8.09 14.28
C ALA A 123 -16.81 -8.17 12.75
N TYR A 124 -15.77 -8.81 12.20
CA TYR A 124 -15.67 -9.10 10.77
C TYR A 124 -16.50 -10.32 10.31
N GLY A 125 -17.23 -10.96 11.22
CA GLY A 125 -18.04 -12.13 10.90
C GLY A 125 -17.22 -13.38 10.53
N ALA A 126 -15.92 -13.40 10.83
CA ALA A 126 -15.06 -14.56 10.60
C ALA A 126 -15.53 -15.77 11.43
N LEU A 127 -15.33 -16.97 10.90
CA LEU A 127 -15.70 -18.23 11.54
C LEU A 127 -14.43 -18.98 11.97
N TRP A 128 -14.49 -19.62 13.14
CA TRP A 128 -13.39 -20.40 13.70
C TRP A 128 -13.91 -21.50 14.63
N VAL A 129 -13.09 -22.53 14.85
CA VAL A 129 -13.29 -23.48 15.95
C VAL A 129 -12.76 -22.84 17.24
N THR A 130 -13.44 -23.04 18.37
CA THR A 130 -12.93 -22.63 19.69
C THR A 130 -12.34 -23.80 20.46
N GLY A 131 -11.34 -23.55 21.28
CA GLY A 131 -10.69 -24.55 22.11
C GLY A 131 -9.71 -23.97 23.10
N ASP A 132 -8.93 -24.84 23.72
CA ASP A 132 -7.90 -24.47 24.69
C ASP A 132 -6.50 -24.61 24.09
N THR A 133 -6.13 -23.62 23.28
CA THR A 133 -4.85 -23.55 22.55
C THR A 133 -3.93 -22.45 23.08
N LEU A 134 -4.18 -21.90 24.28
CA LEU A 134 -3.38 -20.83 24.86
C LEU A 134 -2.04 -21.38 25.39
N ALA A 135 -0.95 -20.81 24.90
CA ALA A 135 0.41 -21.10 25.36
C ALA A 135 0.76 -20.17 26.53
N ILE A 136 1.16 -20.73 27.67
CA ILE A 136 1.62 -19.91 28.80
C ILE A 136 3.12 -19.72 28.70
N ARG A 137 3.56 -18.44 28.69
CA ARG A 137 4.97 -18.04 28.68
C ARG A 137 5.12 -16.85 29.65
N HIS A 138 6.06 -16.95 30.60
CA HIS A 138 6.36 -15.89 31.58
C HIS A 138 5.11 -15.41 32.35
N GLY A 139 4.32 -16.35 32.87
CA GLY A 139 3.06 -16.06 33.60
C GLY A 139 1.94 -15.40 32.77
N LYS A 140 2.06 -15.34 31.43
CA LYS A 140 1.06 -14.75 30.52
C LYS A 140 0.54 -15.82 29.56
N ALA A 141 -0.77 -15.83 29.33
CA ALA A 141 -1.42 -16.73 28.39
C ALA A 141 -1.50 -16.04 27.02
N MET A 142 -0.69 -16.51 26.08
CA MET A 142 -0.56 -16.01 24.72
C MET A 142 -1.34 -16.92 23.76
N MET A 143 -1.96 -16.35 22.74
CA MET A 143 -2.63 -17.09 21.68
C MET A 143 -1.68 -17.29 20.49
N PRO A 144 -1.45 -18.53 20.03
CA PRO A 144 -0.75 -18.79 18.78
C PRO A 144 -1.69 -18.48 17.60
N VAL A 145 -1.22 -17.63 16.69
CA VAL A 145 -1.97 -17.10 15.55
C VAL A 145 -1.12 -17.28 14.30
N HIS A 146 -1.65 -17.96 13.28
CA HIS A 146 -0.97 -18.11 11.99
C HIS A 146 -0.81 -16.74 11.33
N ARG A 147 0.39 -16.40 10.86
CA ARG A 147 0.74 -15.04 10.36
C ARG A 147 -0.24 -14.46 9.32
N MET A 148 -0.87 -15.32 8.52
CA MET A 148 -1.89 -14.93 7.54
C MET A 148 -3.16 -14.30 8.16
N TRP A 149 -3.49 -14.59 9.43
CA TRP A 149 -4.54 -13.86 10.15
C TRP A 149 -4.16 -12.41 10.45
N ILE A 150 -2.87 -12.13 10.69
CA ILE A 150 -2.38 -10.76 10.91
C ILE A 150 -2.51 -9.95 9.62
N LEU A 151 -2.08 -10.52 8.49
CA LEU A 151 -2.31 -9.96 7.15
C LEU A 151 -3.80 -9.71 6.89
N ALA A 152 -4.64 -10.72 7.14
CA ALA A 152 -6.07 -10.62 6.90
C ALA A 152 -6.75 -9.51 7.71
N ILE A 153 -6.39 -9.35 8.99
CA ILE A 153 -6.91 -8.28 9.84
C ILE A 153 -6.43 -6.90 9.36
N GLY A 154 -5.19 -6.78 8.85
CA GLY A 154 -4.69 -5.56 8.22
C GLY A 154 -5.45 -5.19 6.95
N ILE A 155 -5.67 -6.16 6.05
CA ILE A 155 -6.48 -5.99 4.83
C ILE A 155 -7.91 -5.58 5.20
N LEU A 156 -8.58 -6.32 6.09
CA LEU A 156 -9.95 -6.02 6.51
C LEU A 156 -10.04 -4.65 7.20
N GLY A 157 -9.06 -4.29 8.04
CA GLY A 157 -8.98 -2.97 8.69
C GLY A 157 -8.83 -1.79 7.72
N ARG A 158 -8.30 -2.03 6.51
CA ARG A 158 -8.24 -1.03 5.43
C ARG A 158 -9.49 -1.03 4.54
N TYR A 159 -9.94 -2.20 4.09
CA TYR A 159 -10.93 -2.33 3.01
C TYR A 159 -12.38 -2.41 3.48
N THR A 160 -12.64 -2.70 4.75
CA THR A 160 -14.02 -2.66 5.28
C THR A 160 -14.43 -1.25 5.68
N ILE A 161 -15.68 -0.88 5.35
CA ILE A 161 -16.30 0.34 5.85
C ILE A 161 -16.63 0.14 7.33
N ARG A 162 -15.86 0.78 8.22
CA ARG A 162 -16.09 0.79 9.66
C ARG A 162 -16.66 2.14 10.11
N PRO A 163 -17.70 2.19 10.96
CA PRO A 163 -18.27 3.45 11.44
C PRO A 163 -17.33 4.23 12.37
N ASP A 164 -16.27 3.60 12.89
CA ASP A 164 -15.21 4.25 13.66
C ASP A 164 -14.04 4.75 12.81
N MET A 165 -14.03 4.49 11.50
CA MET A 165 -12.90 4.78 10.58
C MET A 165 -11.56 4.18 11.04
N GLY A 166 -11.59 3.08 11.81
CA GLY A 166 -10.43 2.48 12.47
C GLY A 166 -10.00 3.18 13.78
N ARG A 167 -10.65 4.27 14.18
CA ARG A 167 -10.38 5.00 15.42
C ARG A 167 -11.25 4.47 16.55
N LEU A 168 -10.77 3.41 17.21
CA LEU A 168 -11.36 2.88 18.43
C LEU A 168 -11.63 4.02 19.42
N ARG A 169 -12.88 4.10 19.91
CA ARG A 169 -13.49 5.38 20.38
C ARG A 169 -12.93 5.93 21.70
N ARG A 170 -11.99 5.25 22.33
CA ARG A 170 -11.27 5.71 23.53
C ARG A 170 -10.25 6.79 23.18
N ARG A 171 -10.41 7.97 23.78
CA ARG A 171 -9.30 8.93 23.89
C ARG A 171 -8.13 8.26 24.63
N GLY A 172 -6.99 8.08 23.95
CA GLY A 172 -5.73 7.68 24.57
C GLY A 172 -5.33 6.20 24.55
N THR A 173 -6.11 5.28 23.96
CA THR A 173 -5.66 3.88 23.80
C THR A 173 -5.70 3.43 22.34
N SER A 174 -4.54 3.45 21.69
CA SER A 174 -4.33 2.69 20.45
C SER A 174 -4.30 1.19 20.76
N MET A 175 -4.90 0.36 19.90
CA MET A 175 -4.74 -1.09 19.97
C MET A 175 -3.39 -1.46 19.37
N SER A 176 -2.40 -1.72 20.23
CA SER A 176 -1.16 -2.38 19.84
C SER A 176 -1.31 -3.90 19.91
N LEU A 177 -0.88 -4.64 18.89
CA LEU A 177 -0.62 -6.07 19.04
C LEU A 177 0.85 -6.26 19.41
N HIS A 178 1.11 -6.88 20.57
CA HIS A 178 2.46 -7.31 20.90
C HIS A 178 2.69 -8.70 20.31
N VAL A 179 3.56 -8.72 19.30
CA VAL A 179 3.88 -9.86 18.45
C VAL A 179 5.22 -10.44 18.87
N SER A 180 5.26 -11.74 19.11
CA SER A 180 6.49 -12.49 19.41
C SER A 180 6.65 -13.61 18.38
N GLY A 181 7.80 -13.66 17.71
CA GLY A 181 8.08 -14.61 16.61
C GLY A 181 8.64 -13.95 15.33
N LEU A 182 9.39 -12.85 15.43
CA LEU A 182 10.24 -12.41 14.31
C LEU A 182 11.51 -13.26 14.29
N LYS A 183 11.87 -13.76 13.11
CA LYS A 183 13.19 -14.37 12.89
C LYS A 183 14.25 -13.28 12.95
N ARG A 184 15.26 -13.46 13.80
CA ARG A 184 16.42 -12.56 13.85
C ARG A 184 17.17 -12.64 12.52
N ALA A 185 17.09 -11.59 11.72
CA ALA A 185 17.93 -11.47 10.53
C ALA A 185 19.40 -11.39 10.99
N ASN A 186 20.16 -12.48 10.80
CA ASN A 186 21.59 -12.50 11.07
C ASN A 186 22.32 -11.70 9.99
N THR A 187 22.32 -10.37 10.12
CA THR A 187 23.18 -9.45 9.38
C THR A 187 24.63 -9.68 9.80
N GLY A 188 25.29 -10.60 9.08
CA GLY A 188 26.59 -11.14 9.44
C GLY A 188 27.75 -10.13 9.33
N LEU A 189 27.95 -9.32 10.37
CA LEU A 189 29.28 -8.89 10.77
C LEU A 189 29.68 -9.67 12.03
N SER A 190 30.61 -10.61 11.84
CA SER A 190 31.18 -11.40 12.92
C SER A 190 32.15 -10.58 13.77
N SER A 191 31.96 -10.57 15.09
CA SER A 191 33.05 -10.40 16.05
C SER A 191 33.18 -11.68 16.88
N SER A 192 34.42 -12.13 17.08
CA SER A 192 34.73 -13.39 17.77
C SER A 192 35.11 -13.12 19.23
N ALA A 193 34.31 -13.60 20.17
CA ALA A 193 34.66 -13.78 21.57
C ALA A 193 33.88 -14.96 22.15
N THR A 194 34.40 -15.57 23.21
CA THR A 194 33.92 -16.86 23.73
C THR A 194 32.84 -16.75 24.80
N ASP A 195 32.16 -17.89 24.98
CA ASP A 195 31.52 -18.40 26.20
C ASP A 195 30.10 -17.97 26.64
N ASP A 196 29.51 -18.96 27.32
CA ASP A 196 28.30 -19.08 28.11
C ASP A 196 26.88 -19.04 27.50
N ASN A 197 26.08 -19.97 28.02
CA ASN A 197 24.71 -20.25 27.60
C ASN A 197 23.74 -19.19 28.13
N VAL A 198 23.34 -18.27 27.25
CA VAL A 198 22.19 -17.38 27.48
C VAL A 198 21.11 -17.68 26.44
N GLU A 199 19.95 -18.19 26.88
CA GLU A 199 18.76 -18.24 26.03
C GLU A 199 18.39 -16.81 25.60
N SER A 200 18.65 -16.47 24.34
CA SER A 200 18.46 -15.11 23.86
C SER A 200 16.96 -14.75 23.85
N LEU A 201 16.59 -13.76 24.66
CA LEU A 201 15.22 -13.28 24.80
C LEU A 201 14.55 -13.02 23.42
N PRO A 202 13.31 -13.48 23.20
CA PRO A 202 12.60 -13.20 21.96
C PRO A 202 12.29 -11.71 21.85
N THR A 203 12.77 -11.06 20.79
CA THR A 203 12.52 -9.66 20.51
C THR A 203 11.04 -9.42 20.20
N THR A 204 10.36 -8.64 21.04
CA THR A 204 8.94 -8.30 20.88
C THR A 204 8.75 -7.08 19.99
N SER A 205 8.06 -7.23 18.85
CA SER A 205 7.61 -6.08 18.07
C SER A 205 6.26 -5.57 18.57
N SER A 206 6.03 -4.26 18.47
CA SER A 206 4.79 -3.60 18.91
C SER A 206 4.08 -3.02 17.70
N TRP A 207 2.96 -3.63 17.31
CA TRP A 207 2.21 -3.29 16.11
C TRP A 207 1.05 -2.36 16.42
N SER A 208 1.18 -1.07 16.15
CA SER A 208 0.02 -0.18 16.09
C SER A 208 -0.79 -0.46 14.81
N LEU A 209 -1.95 -1.12 14.95
CA LEU A 209 -2.75 -1.58 13.80
C LEU A 209 -3.49 -0.45 13.04
N TRP A 210 -3.18 0.83 13.35
CA TRP A 210 -3.97 1.99 12.93
C TRP A 210 -3.11 3.17 12.51
N GLY A 211 -3.34 3.67 11.30
CA GLY A 211 -2.65 4.83 10.75
C GLY A 211 -3.10 6.15 11.40
N VAL A 212 -2.30 6.65 12.35
CA VAL A 212 -2.34 8.03 12.81
C VAL A 212 -0.91 8.58 12.84
N TYR A 213 -0.52 9.29 11.77
CA TYR A 213 0.55 10.28 11.86
C TYR A 213 0.06 11.43 12.74
N PRO A 214 0.92 11.96 13.63
CA PRO A 214 1.71 13.11 13.20
C PRO A 214 3.22 12.97 13.49
N HIS A 215 4.03 13.41 12.52
CA HIS A 215 5.50 13.50 12.48
C HIS A 215 6.31 12.18 12.54
N PRO A 216 7.48 12.13 11.86
CA PRO A 216 8.43 10.99 11.86
C PRO A 216 9.53 11.17 12.94
N VAL A 217 10.66 10.45 12.78
CA VAL A 217 11.85 10.39 13.66
C VAL A 217 11.66 9.40 14.82
N ASN A 218 12.56 8.45 15.11
CA ASN A 218 13.97 8.28 14.74
C ASN A 218 14.37 6.80 14.56
N ILE A 219 15.31 6.47 13.65
CA ILE A 219 16.61 5.82 13.97
C ILE A 219 17.68 6.30 12.95
N SER A 220 18.53 7.22 13.41
CA SER A 220 19.89 7.58 12.97
C SER A 220 20.22 7.68 11.46
N CYS A 221 20.23 8.91 10.93
CA CYS A 221 21.48 9.52 10.41
C CYS A 221 21.36 11.04 10.11
N LEU A 222 22.26 11.83 10.73
CA LEU A 222 22.80 13.15 10.35
C LEU A 222 21.88 14.35 9.95
N VAL A 223 21.93 15.38 10.82
CA VAL A 223 22.16 16.82 10.53
C VAL A 223 21.06 17.68 9.87
N ASP A 224 20.52 18.57 10.69
CA ASP A 224 20.17 20.00 10.52
C ASP A 224 19.73 20.55 9.15
N LEU A 225 18.54 21.14 9.13
CA LEU A 225 18.36 22.57 8.82
C LEU A 225 17.07 23.10 9.47
N CYS A 226 17.06 24.40 9.81
CA CYS A 226 16.07 24.98 10.74
C CYS A 226 14.65 25.16 10.18
N GLU A 227 13.70 25.19 11.11
CA GLU A 227 12.34 25.70 10.92
C GLU A 227 12.34 27.22 10.66
N LEU A 228 11.31 27.70 9.96
CA LEU A 228 10.97 29.12 9.92
C LEU A 228 9.45 29.25 9.69
N GLU A 229 8.67 29.32 10.78
CA GLU A 229 7.23 29.53 10.70
C GLU A 229 6.90 30.96 10.27
N THR A 230 6.17 31.13 9.17
CA THR A 230 5.68 32.44 8.73
C THR A 230 4.40 32.83 9.47
N GLY A 231 4.54 33.21 10.75
CA GLY A 231 3.48 33.89 11.49
C GLY A 231 3.20 35.27 10.88
N ARG A 232 1.97 35.52 10.42
CA ARG A 232 1.57 36.78 9.79
C ARG A 232 0.55 37.54 10.66
N ALA A 233 0.99 38.63 11.25
CA ALA A 233 0.15 39.65 11.88
C ALA A 233 0.58 41.03 11.37
N GLU A 234 -0.33 41.99 11.33
CA GLU A 234 -0.10 43.29 10.70
C GLU A 234 0.29 44.36 11.73
N SER A 235 1.42 45.01 11.43
CA SER A 235 1.94 46.35 11.82
C SER A 235 1.04 47.34 12.58
N PRO A 236 1.65 48.40 13.18
CA PRO A 236 2.96 48.47 13.85
C PRO A 236 2.91 49.32 15.15
N ASP A 237 4.02 49.43 15.90
CA ASP A 237 4.39 50.69 16.59
C ASP A 237 5.88 50.69 17.07
N GLU A 238 6.40 51.91 17.26
CA GLU A 238 7.54 52.38 18.09
C GLU A 238 8.92 51.66 18.11
N GLU A 239 9.90 52.35 17.48
CA GLU A 239 11.16 52.89 18.06
C GLU A 239 12.36 52.05 18.62
N GLN A 240 13.56 52.46 18.12
CA GLN A 240 14.80 52.78 18.85
C GLN A 240 15.95 51.73 19.09
N ASP A 241 17.11 52.06 18.48
CA ASP A 241 18.54 51.97 18.88
C ASP A 241 19.31 50.72 19.41
N MET A 242 20.40 50.45 18.67
CA MET A 242 21.83 50.33 19.11
C MET A 242 22.47 49.09 19.79
N ARG A 243 23.61 48.72 19.17
CA ARG A 243 24.94 48.32 19.72
C ARG A 243 25.22 46.89 20.23
N ASP A 244 26.02 46.19 19.40
CA ASP A 244 27.44 45.84 19.63
C ASP A 244 27.92 44.94 20.81
N LEU A 245 28.83 44.01 20.44
CA LEU A 245 29.86 43.31 21.27
C LEU A 245 29.32 42.25 22.27
N HIS A 246 30.02 41.16 22.65
CA HIS A 246 31.35 40.58 22.34
C HIS A 246 31.18 39.04 22.11
N THR A 247 31.89 38.33 21.22
CA THR A 247 33.29 37.83 21.28
C THR A 247 33.59 36.79 22.38
N VAL A 248 34.10 35.60 21.97
CA VAL A 248 35.05 34.63 22.59
C VAL A 248 34.70 33.22 22.04
N THR A 249 35.32 32.67 20.97
CA THR A 249 36.67 32.12 20.77
C THR A 249 37.14 31.02 21.74
N PHE A 250 37.38 29.82 21.20
CA PHE A 250 38.60 29.03 21.51
C PHE A 250 39.08 28.26 20.27
N LYS A 251 40.39 27.97 20.21
CA LYS A 251 41.04 27.15 19.17
C LYS A 251 41.26 25.69 19.68
N GLN A 252 42.18 24.80 19.27
CA GLN A 252 43.54 24.99 18.70
C GLN A 252 44.16 23.70 18.09
N GLU A 253 44.97 23.71 17.03
CA GLU A 253 45.27 24.78 16.02
C GLU A 253 44.61 24.45 14.65
N ASN A 254 45.20 23.80 13.62
CA ASN A 254 46.58 23.39 13.30
C ASN A 254 46.88 23.56 11.79
N GLN A 255 48.16 23.62 11.40
CA GLN A 255 48.63 24.29 10.18
C GLN A 255 49.78 23.56 9.47
N VAL A 256 49.91 23.76 8.16
CA VAL A 256 51.22 23.89 7.46
C VAL A 256 51.13 24.97 6.37
N SER A 257 51.85 26.08 6.59
CA SER A 257 52.33 27.13 5.66
C SER A 257 51.59 27.51 4.36
N THR A 258 51.24 28.81 4.25
CA THR A 258 51.36 29.60 3.00
C THR A 258 52.76 30.27 2.96
N PRO A 259 53.21 30.87 1.83
CA PRO A 259 52.80 32.24 1.43
C PRO A 259 52.58 32.39 -0.11
N GLY A 260 52.03 33.48 -0.66
CA GLY A 260 51.44 34.71 -0.08
C GLY A 260 51.47 35.89 -1.09
N VAL A 261 50.70 36.96 -0.83
CA VAL A 261 50.94 38.37 -1.32
C VAL A 261 50.91 38.62 -2.87
N SER A 262 50.17 39.56 -3.47
CA SER A 262 49.09 40.51 -3.05
C SER A 262 48.55 41.33 -4.27
N PHE A 263 47.60 42.24 -4.01
CA PHE A 263 47.30 43.51 -4.74
C PHE A 263 46.44 43.58 -6.05
N THR A 264 45.36 44.38 -5.92
CA THR A 264 44.72 45.31 -6.89
C THR A 264 43.96 44.87 -8.15
N LYS A 265 42.74 45.46 -8.28
CA LYS A 265 41.99 45.73 -9.53
C LYS A 265 42.83 46.60 -10.50
N PRO A 266 42.67 46.51 -11.83
CA PRO A 266 41.54 47.21 -12.48
C PRO A 266 40.88 46.47 -13.67
N ARG A 267 39.81 47.07 -14.22
CA ARG A 267 39.19 46.66 -15.49
C ARG A 267 40.17 46.80 -16.66
N HIS A 268 40.20 45.83 -17.57
CA HIS A 268 40.40 46.12 -18.99
C HIS A 268 39.54 45.24 -19.89
N ARG A 269 38.84 45.88 -20.82
CA ARG A 269 38.09 45.25 -21.91
C ARG A 269 39.07 44.93 -23.03
N ARG A 270 39.38 43.64 -23.27
CA ARG A 270 40.16 43.19 -24.43
C ARG A 270 39.36 42.18 -25.24
N THR A 271 39.01 42.58 -26.46
CA THR A 271 38.68 41.65 -27.54
C THR A 271 39.93 40.85 -27.88
N VAL A 272 39.81 39.53 -27.91
CA VAL A 272 40.86 38.63 -28.42
C VAL A 272 40.24 37.74 -29.49
N THR A 273 40.53 38.07 -30.75
CA THR A 273 40.27 37.19 -31.89
C THR A 273 41.32 36.07 -31.87
N GLY A 274 40.92 34.87 -31.46
CA GLY A 274 41.79 33.70 -31.40
C GLY A 274 41.03 32.44 -31.80
N PHE A 275 41.10 32.08 -33.09
CA PHE A 275 40.62 30.78 -33.57
C PHE A 275 41.61 29.67 -33.15
N GLY A 276 41.50 29.23 -31.91
CA GLY A 276 41.94 27.89 -31.51
C GLY A 276 40.72 27.00 -31.41
N GLN A 277 40.54 26.05 -32.33
CA GLN A 277 39.58 24.98 -32.09
C GLN A 277 40.04 24.23 -30.83
N PRO A 278 39.18 24.03 -29.81
CA PRO A 278 39.49 23.06 -28.77
C PRO A 278 39.60 21.70 -29.45
N GLU A 279 40.71 21.00 -29.22
CA GLU A 279 40.87 19.62 -29.68
C GLU A 279 39.80 18.77 -29.00
N VAL A 280 38.68 18.53 -29.71
CA VAL A 280 37.59 17.68 -29.23
C VAL A 280 38.11 16.25 -29.26
N ARG A 281 38.81 15.88 -28.18
CA ARG A 281 39.18 14.49 -27.90
C ARG A 281 37.90 13.69 -27.97
N SER A 282 37.84 12.80 -28.96
CA SER A 282 36.73 11.89 -29.18
C SER A 282 36.59 11.01 -27.95
N VAL A 283 35.68 11.41 -27.05
CA VAL A 283 35.18 10.55 -25.99
C VAL A 283 34.64 9.33 -26.71
N GLN A 284 35.30 8.18 -26.55
CA GLN A 284 34.82 6.94 -27.11
C GLN A 284 33.41 6.71 -26.58
N GLN A 285 32.43 6.86 -27.48
CA GLN A 285 31.05 6.52 -27.20
C GLN A 285 31.04 5.02 -26.96
N LEU A 286 31.04 4.62 -25.68
CA LEU A 286 30.50 3.31 -25.30
C LEU A 286 29.07 3.33 -25.81
N GLY A 287 28.84 2.65 -26.93
CA GLY A 287 27.58 2.70 -27.63
C GLY A 287 26.47 2.28 -26.69
N GLU A 288 25.46 3.13 -26.54
CA GLU A 288 24.29 2.79 -25.76
C GLU A 288 23.65 1.52 -26.33
N GLU A 289 23.22 0.61 -25.47
CA GLU A 289 22.49 -0.58 -25.87
C GLU A 289 21.05 -0.45 -25.36
N PRO A 290 20.04 -0.41 -26.25
CA PRO A 290 18.66 -0.35 -25.84
C PRO A 290 18.27 -1.66 -25.16
N ILE A 291 17.40 -1.59 -24.15
CA ILE A 291 16.94 -2.78 -23.42
C ILE A 291 15.42 -2.90 -23.58
N ALA A 292 14.99 -3.98 -24.21
CA ALA A 292 13.59 -4.29 -24.52
C ALA A 292 12.91 -5.11 -23.41
N PHE A 293 11.61 -4.89 -23.22
CA PHE A 293 10.76 -5.58 -22.25
C PHE A 293 9.45 -6.08 -22.89
N GLY A 294 8.91 -7.17 -22.35
CA GLY A 294 7.60 -7.72 -22.71
C GLY A 294 6.87 -8.29 -21.49
N LEU A 295 5.57 -8.52 -21.62
CA LEU A 295 4.78 -9.21 -20.60
C LEU A 295 4.83 -10.72 -20.83
N GLU A 296 5.48 -11.42 -19.92
CA GLU A 296 5.62 -12.88 -19.95
C GLU A 296 4.93 -13.52 -18.72
N PRO A 297 4.38 -14.74 -18.83
CA PRO A 297 3.65 -15.39 -17.74
C PRO A 297 4.59 -15.88 -16.63
N VAL A 298 4.17 -15.69 -15.38
CA VAL A 298 4.94 -16.04 -14.18
C VAL A 298 4.75 -17.51 -13.82
N ILE A 299 5.63 -18.37 -14.32
CA ILE A 299 5.59 -19.82 -14.07
C ILE A 299 6.09 -20.15 -12.64
N ASP A 300 7.31 -19.76 -12.29
CA ASP A 300 7.95 -20.26 -11.04
C ASP A 300 7.62 -19.43 -9.78
N ARG A 301 7.33 -18.13 -9.91
CA ARG A 301 7.00 -17.28 -8.74
C ARG A 301 5.52 -17.35 -8.35
N GLU A 302 4.71 -18.15 -9.04
CA GLU A 302 3.27 -18.24 -8.80
C GLU A 302 2.98 -18.82 -7.41
N GLU A 303 3.70 -19.85 -6.97
CA GLU A 303 3.33 -20.62 -5.78
C GLU A 303 3.36 -19.80 -4.47
N SER A 304 4.32 -18.89 -4.32
CA SER A 304 4.43 -18.05 -3.12
C SER A 304 3.33 -16.99 -3.07
N MET A 305 2.99 -16.37 -4.21
CA MET A 305 1.90 -15.41 -4.29
C MET A 305 0.52 -16.09 -4.21
N ILE A 306 0.35 -17.28 -4.80
CA ILE A 306 -0.85 -18.12 -4.63
C ILE A 306 -1.03 -18.50 -3.15
N ARG A 307 0.03 -18.90 -2.43
CA ARG A 307 -0.06 -19.17 -0.98
C ARG A 307 -0.53 -17.95 -0.19
N VAL A 308 -0.06 -16.74 -0.53
CA VAL A 308 -0.50 -15.50 0.13
C VAL A 308 -1.94 -15.11 -0.25
N ALA A 309 -2.34 -15.33 -1.50
CA ALA A 309 -3.68 -14.99 -2.00
C ALA A 309 -4.77 -15.99 -1.56
N ARG A 310 -4.45 -17.30 -1.51
CA ARG A 310 -5.38 -18.42 -1.28
C ARG A 310 -6.39 -18.20 -0.14
N PRO A 311 -6.03 -17.69 1.06
CA PRO A 311 -7.00 -17.37 2.12
C PRO A 311 -8.13 -16.42 1.70
N PHE A 312 -7.83 -15.48 0.79
CA PHE A 312 -8.74 -14.45 0.28
C PHE A 312 -9.40 -14.86 -1.04
N GLY A 313 -8.75 -15.76 -1.80
CA GLY A 313 -9.29 -16.40 -2.99
C GLY A 313 -8.19 -16.87 -3.94
N ALA A 314 -8.45 -17.96 -4.66
CA ALA A 314 -7.64 -18.33 -5.81
C ALA A 314 -7.97 -17.38 -6.98
N SER A 315 -7.00 -16.56 -7.40
CA SER A 315 -7.06 -15.94 -8.72
C SER A 315 -6.89 -17.03 -9.78
N THR A 316 -7.85 -17.14 -10.70
CA THR A 316 -7.71 -17.93 -11.93
C THR A 316 -7.11 -17.12 -13.09
N VAL A 317 -6.87 -15.82 -12.88
CA VAL A 317 -6.23 -14.94 -13.85
C VAL A 317 -4.71 -15.18 -13.81
N PRO A 318 -4.06 -15.52 -14.94
CA PRO A 318 -2.63 -15.78 -14.97
C PRO A 318 -1.83 -14.52 -14.63
N ILE A 319 -0.83 -14.67 -13.78
CA ILE A 319 0.04 -13.57 -13.35
C ILE A 319 1.07 -13.30 -14.45
N LEU A 320 1.20 -12.03 -14.88
CA LEU A 320 2.19 -11.58 -15.85
C LEU A 320 3.27 -10.74 -15.16
N SER A 321 4.51 -10.83 -15.64
CA SER A 321 5.64 -10.00 -15.21
C SER A 321 6.24 -9.27 -16.41
N LEU A 322 6.80 -8.08 -16.16
CA LEU A 322 7.52 -7.30 -17.18
C LEU A 322 8.99 -7.74 -17.19
N GLU A 323 9.30 -8.76 -17.97
CA GLU A 323 10.62 -9.39 -18.02
C GLU A 323 11.45 -8.86 -19.23
N PRO A 324 12.79 -8.83 -19.14
CA PRO A 324 13.65 -8.37 -20.22
C PRO A 324 13.66 -9.37 -21.39
N LEU A 325 13.57 -8.86 -22.62
CA LEU A 325 13.59 -9.66 -23.83
C LEU A 325 15.03 -9.95 -24.29
N HIS A 326 15.21 -11.05 -25.03
CA HIS A 326 16.50 -11.36 -25.64
C HIS A 326 16.83 -10.38 -26.77
N MET A 327 17.91 -9.62 -26.60
CA MET A 327 18.37 -8.62 -27.57
C MET A 327 19.17 -9.28 -28.69
N ASP A 328 18.50 -9.59 -29.82
CA ASP A 328 19.21 -9.96 -31.05
C ASP A 328 19.71 -8.73 -31.83
N ARG A 329 20.51 -8.94 -32.87
CA ARG A 329 21.12 -7.85 -33.67
C ARG A 329 20.10 -7.04 -34.46
N THR A 330 18.99 -7.65 -34.86
CA THR A 330 17.92 -7.01 -35.63
C THR A 330 17.11 -6.07 -34.73
N LEU A 331 16.64 -6.55 -33.57
CA LEU A 331 15.96 -5.75 -32.56
C LEU A 331 16.85 -4.63 -32.00
N THR A 332 18.15 -4.91 -31.83
CA THR A 332 19.12 -3.89 -31.40
C THR A 332 19.31 -2.78 -32.44
N ALA A 333 19.20 -3.08 -33.74
CA ALA A 333 19.27 -2.07 -34.80
C ALA A 333 17.97 -1.26 -34.89
N GLU A 334 16.82 -1.95 -34.89
CA GLU A 334 15.47 -1.36 -34.87
C GLU A 334 15.32 -0.35 -33.72
N LEU A 335 15.61 -0.76 -32.48
CA LEU A 335 15.46 0.13 -31.33
C LEU A 335 16.45 1.30 -31.32
N LYS A 336 17.62 1.17 -31.97
CA LYS A 336 18.59 2.27 -32.08
C LYS A 336 18.10 3.39 -33.02
N GLU A 337 17.35 3.06 -34.07
CA GLU A 337 16.67 4.08 -34.89
C GLU A 337 15.73 4.95 -34.04
N TYR A 338 15.05 4.34 -33.07
CA TYR A 338 14.13 5.02 -32.15
C TYR A 338 14.78 5.63 -30.90
N MET A 339 16.12 5.62 -30.76
CA MET A 339 16.79 6.25 -29.62
C MET A 339 16.90 7.77 -29.78
N ASP A 340 17.40 8.25 -30.93
CA ASP A 340 17.64 9.67 -31.18
C ASP A 340 16.36 10.49 -31.48
N MET A 341 15.21 9.83 -31.65
CA MET A 341 13.93 10.50 -31.94
C MET A 341 13.34 11.20 -30.70
N THR A 342 12.74 12.38 -30.89
CA THR A 342 12.00 13.10 -29.82
C THR A 342 10.88 12.25 -29.25
N TYR A 343 10.06 11.65 -30.13
CA TYR A 343 8.99 10.73 -29.80
C TYR A 343 9.14 9.44 -30.62
N VAL A 344 8.70 8.32 -30.08
CA VAL A 344 8.58 7.06 -30.85
C VAL A 344 7.28 7.13 -31.66
N PRO A 345 7.29 6.94 -32.99
CA PRO A 345 6.10 7.05 -33.83
C PRO A 345 4.95 6.13 -33.38
N SER A 346 3.71 6.58 -33.52
CA SER A 346 2.51 5.82 -33.10
C SER A 346 2.39 4.44 -33.77
N GLU A 347 2.84 4.34 -35.02
CA GLU A 347 2.87 3.10 -35.83
C GLU A 347 3.86 2.06 -35.31
N CYS A 348 4.90 2.46 -34.59
CA CYS A 348 5.97 1.59 -34.10
C CYS A 348 5.47 0.52 -33.12
N GLY A 349 6.07 -0.66 -33.16
CA GLY A 349 5.81 -1.77 -32.24
C GLY A 349 6.28 -1.56 -30.80
N TRP A 350 6.86 -0.39 -30.47
CA TRP A 350 7.52 -0.11 -29.20
C TRP A 350 7.08 1.21 -28.55
N VAL A 351 7.17 1.26 -27.22
CA VAL A 351 6.97 2.45 -26.38
C VAL A 351 8.20 2.64 -25.50
N ARG A 352 8.71 3.87 -25.43
CA ARG A 352 9.84 4.24 -24.58
C ARG A 352 9.36 4.39 -23.13
N LEU A 353 9.98 3.66 -22.19
CA LEU A 353 9.65 3.70 -20.75
C LEU A 353 10.29 4.92 -20.04
N GLY A 354 11.25 5.57 -20.69
CA GLY A 354 12.02 6.71 -20.17
C GLY A 354 13.53 6.47 -20.19
N TRP A 355 14.29 7.49 -19.79
CA TRP A 355 15.75 7.43 -19.66
C TRP A 355 16.18 7.28 -18.19
N ARG A 356 17.34 6.65 -17.94
CA ARG A 356 18.04 6.74 -16.65
C ARG A 356 19.28 7.62 -16.76
N ILE A 357 19.26 8.79 -16.11
CA ILE A 357 20.43 9.67 -15.99
C ILE A 357 21.26 9.20 -14.79
N THR A 358 22.38 8.52 -15.05
CA THR A 358 23.22 7.93 -14.00
C THR A 358 24.55 8.68 -13.87
N GLY A 359 24.49 9.87 -13.27
CA GLY A 359 25.65 10.75 -13.08
C GLY A 359 26.05 11.47 -14.37
N LYS A 360 27.31 11.32 -14.79
CA LYS A 360 27.89 11.95 -16.01
C LYS A 360 28.03 11.00 -17.21
N LYS A 361 27.54 9.76 -17.11
CA LYS A 361 27.52 8.81 -18.24
C LYS A 361 26.14 8.72 -18.86
N VAL A 362 26.14 8.29 -20.12
CA VAL A 362 25.01 8.34 -21.06
C VAL A 362 23.89 7.37 -20.64
N GLN A 363 22.70 7.58 -21.18
CA GLN A 363 21.45 7.00 -20.71
C GLN A 363 21.29 5.54 -21.14
N GLU A 364 20.74 4.70 -20.26
CA GLU A 364 20.08 3.47 -20.71
C GLU A 364 18.69 3.86 -21.24
N SER A 365 18.40 3.50 -22.50
CA SER A 365 17.09 3.69 -23.12
C SER A 365 16.28 2.39 -23.05
N PHE A 366 15.16 2.44 -22.33
CA PHE A 366 14.30 1.29 -22.10
C PHE A 366 13.06 1.32 -22.99
N PHE A 367 12.75 0.20 -23.63
CA PHE A 367 11.60 0.04 -24.50
C PHE A 367 10.73 -1.13 -24.05
N VAL A 368 9.43 -1.05 -24.30
CA VAL A 368 8.46 -2.14 -24.09
C VAL A 368 7.60 -2.31 -25.35
N ARG A 369 7.16 -3.53 -25.67
CA ARG A 369 6.24 -3.77 -26.79
C ARG A 369 4.99 -2.89 -26.64
N ARG A 370 4.53 -2.22 -27.70
CA ARG A 370 3.36 -1.33 -27.69
C ARG A 370 2.11 -2.03 -27.15
N ALA A 371 1.82 -3.23 -27.65
CA ALA A 371 0.71 -4.06 -27.18
C ALA A 371 0.75 -4.32 -25.65
N ASP A 372 1.94 -4.56 -25.09
CA ASP A 372 2.11 -4.85 -23.67
C ASP A 372 1.97 -3.58 -22.81
N ALA A 373 2.53 -2.45 -23.26
CA ALA A 373 2.30 -1.13 -22.66
C ALA A 373 0.80 -0.76 -22.65
N GLN A 374 0.12 -0.97 -23.77
CA GLN A 374 -1.30 -0.66 -23.93
C GLN A 374 -2.19 -1.59 -23.10
N ARG A 375 -1.80 -2.86 -22.94
CA ARG A 375 -2.44 -3.81 -22.03
C ARG A 375 -2.24 -3.43 -20.55
N LEU A 376 -1.05 -2.97 -20.15
CA LEU A 376 -0.81 -2.40 -18.81
C LEU A 376 -1.68 -1.16 -18.56
N ALA A 377 -1.72 -0.23 -19.52
CA ALA A 377 -2.55 0.96 -19.43
C ALA A 377 -4.03 0.61 -19.30
N TYR A 378 -4.57 -0.28 -20.15
CA TYR A 378 -5.95 -0.72 -20.03
C TYR A 378 -6.23 -1.47 -18.71
N SER A 379 -5.27 -2.22 -18.17
CA SER A 379 -5.42 -2.88 -16.87
C SER A 379 -5.59 -1.86 -15.72
N LEU A 380 -4.86 -0.74 -15.76
CA LEU A 380 -5.05 0.37 -14.82
C LEU A 380 -6.40 1.09 -15.03
N LEU A 381 -6.81 1.23 -16.29
CA LEU A 381 -8.01 1.96 -16.70
C LEU A 381 -9.31 1.17 -16.46
N SER A 382 -9.27 -0.16 -16.47
CA SER A 382 -10.39 -1.06 -16.13
C SER A 382 -10.46 -1.43 -14.63
N LEU A 383 -9.43 -1.09 -13.85
CA LEU A 383 -9.36 -1.38 -12.42
C LEU A 383 -10.55 -0.79 -11.65
N LYS A 384 -11.21 -1.62 -10.82
CA LYS A 384 -12.39 -1.26 -10.01
C LYS A 384 -12.00 -0.60 -8.69
N TRP A 385 -11.40 0.59 -8.78
CA TRP A 385 -10.83 1.34 -7.66
C TRP A 385 -11.69 1.37 -6.39
N HIS A 386 -11.03 1.17 -5.24
CA HIS A 386 -11.63 1.29 -3.92
C HIS A 386 -11.43 2.71 -3.34
N PRO A 387 -12.41 3.29 -2.62
CA PRO A 387 -12.29 4.63 -2.00
C PRO A 387 -11.19 4.78 -0.93
N GLU A 388 -10.55 3.69 -0.50
CA GLU A 388 -9.37 3.69 0.39
C GLU A 388 -8.04 3.41 -0.35
N SER A 389 -8.08 3.35 -1.69
CA SER A 389 -6.97 2.98 -2.58
C SER A 389 -6.33 1.60 -2.34
N TYR A 390 -5.50 1.15 -3.27
CA TYR A 390 -4.80 -0.14 -3.22
C TYR A 390 -3.47 -0.08 -2.48
N LEU A 391 -3.00 -1.25 -2.05
CA LEU A 391 -1.61 -1.48 -1.70
C LEU A 391 -0.88 -2.00 -2.95
N ILE A 392 0.05 -1.22 -3.50
CA ILE A 392 0.79 -1.53 -4.73
C ILE A 392 2.26 -1.18 -4.50
N GLY A 393 3.17 -2.13 -4.70
CA GLY A 393 4.60 -1.95 -4.42
C GLY A 393 5.44 -3.18 -4.79
N GLY A 394 6.72 -3.18 -4.42
CA GLY A 394 7.70 -4.16 -4.86
C GLY A 394 8.71 -3.54 -5.82
N ALA A 395 10.01 -3.58 -5.50
CA ALA A 395 11.08 -2.90 -6.23
C ALA A 395 11.07 -3.11 -7.76
N ASN A 396 10.68 -4.30 -8.23
CA ASN A 396 10.64 -4.64 -9.66
C ASN A 396 9.51 -3.94 -10.44
N SER A 397 8.46 -3.44 -9.76
CA SER A 397 7.31 -2.78 -10.40
C SER A 397 7.62 -1.41 -11.01
N HIS A 398 8.75 -0.81 -10.62
CA HIS A 398 9.03 0.63 -10.82
C HIS A 398 8.94 1.08 -12.28
N ARG A 399 9.38 0.27 -13.27
CA ARG A 399 9.37 0.65 -14.70
C ARG A 399 7.97 0.62 -15.31
N ALA A 400 7.15 -0.37 -14.97
CA ALA A 400 5.76 -0.45 -15.40
C ALA A 400 4.94 0.69 -14.79
N ILE A 401 5.20 1.03 -13.52
CA ILE A 401 4.58 2.17 -12.85
C ILE A 401 5.04 3.50 -13.49
N GLN A 402 6.34 3.71 -13.71
CA GLN A 402 6.88 4.94 -14.33
C GLN A 402 6.21 5.30 -15.67
N LEU A 403 5.98 4.32 -16.55
CA LEU A 403 5.23 4.50 -17.79
C LEU A 403 3.83 5.08 -17.52
N LEU A 404 3.06 4.37 -16.69
CA LEU A 404 1.67 4.71 -16.37
C LEU A 404 1.56 6.08 -15.65
N LEU A 405 2.59 6.47 -14.90
CA LEU A 405 2.66 7.73 -14.17
C LEU A 405 3.05 8.94 -15.04
N ASN A 406 3.56 8.79 -16.27
CA ASN A 406 4.04 9.96 -17.04
C ASN A 406 2.91 11.00 -17.29
N SER A 407 1.69 10.52 -17.55
CA SER A 407 0.50 11.35 -17.79
C SER A 407 0.07 12.20 -16.58
N GLN A 408 0.37 11.78 -15.35
CA GLN A 408 -0.13 12.44 -14.14
C GLN A 408 0.33 13.90 -14.03
N ARG A 409 1.48 14.22 -14.65
CA ARG A 409 2.04 15.57 -14.76
C ARG A 409 1.05 16.57 -15.38
N MET A 410 0.13 16.09 -16.21
CA MET A 410 -0.89 16.90 -16.87
C MET A 410 -2.20 17.02 -16.07
N LEU A 411 -2.40 16.23 -15.01
CA LEU A 411 -3.64 16.18 -14.24
C LEU A 411 -4.05 17.56 -13.73
N ALA A 412 -3.15 18.28 -13.04
CA ALA A 412 -3.48 19.58 -12.48
C ALA A 412 -3.82 20.63 -13.55
N TYR A 413 -3.14 20.57 -14.71
CA TYR A 413 -3.39 21.46 -15.84
C TYR A 413 -4.75 21.18 -16.50
N ILE A 414 -5.05 19.93 -16.83
CA ILE A 414 -6.34 19.55 -17.43
C ILE A 414 -7.48 19.80 -16.44
N THR A 415 -7.29 19.46 -15.15
CA THR A 415 -8.27 19.77 -14.07
C THR A 415 -8.62 21.26 -14.04
N MET A 416 -7.62 22.14 -14.17
CA MET A 416 -7.84 23.59 -14.24
C MET A 416 -8.61 23.96 -15.52
N ARG A 417 -8.16 23.53 -16.70
CA ARG A 417 -8.79 23.85 -17.98
C ARG A 417 -10.23 23.37 -18.10
N VAL A 418 -10.51 22.14 -17.67
CA VAL A 418 -11.86 21.55 -17.67
C VAL A 418 -12.78 22.29 -16.67
N LYS A 419 -12.25 22.80 -15.55
CA LYS A 419 -13.02 23.67 -14.64
C LYS A 419 -13.29 25.04 -15.28
N ASP A 420 -12.26 25.70 -15.80
CA ASP A 420 -12.35 27.07 -16.32
C ASP A 420 -13.34 27.17 -17.51
N ALA A 421 -13.46 26.10 -18.31
CA ALA A 421 -14.33 26.01 -19.48
C ALA A 421 -15.54 25.07 -19.29
N ILE A 422 -15.92 24.77 -18.03
CA ILE A 422 -16.96 23.77 -17.72
C ILE A 422 -18.33 24.10 -18.33
N ASP A 423 -18.63 25.39 -18.52
CA ASP A 423 -19.89 25.83 -19.12
C ASP A 423 -20.00 25.60 -20.63
N LEU A 424 -18.86 25.40 -21.30
CA LEU A 424 -18.76 25.09 -22.73
C LEU A 424 -18.82 23.59 -23.02
N LEU A 425 -18.85 22.73 -21.99
CA LEU A 425 -18.99 21.29 -22.15
C LEU A 425 -20.43 20.90 -22.50
N SER A 426 -20.56 19.98 -23.46
CA SER A 426 -21.82 19.40 -23.97
C SER A 426 -22.51 18.44 -22.99
N ILE A 427 -22.61 18.82 -21.72
CA ILE A 427 -23.18 18.05 -20.60
C ILE A 427 -24.37 18.79 -19.99
N SER A 428 -25.30 18.06 -19.36
CA SER A 428 -26.49 18.65 -18.71
C SER A 428 -26.12 19.54 -17.52
N ALA A 429 -27.04 20.43 -17.12
CA ALA A 429 -26.84 21.30 -15.96
C ALA A 429 -26.63 20.54 -14.63
N THR A 430 -27.25 19.37 -14.49
CA THR A 430 -27.08 18.47 -13.34
C THR A 430 -25.69 17.83 -13.29
N GLU A 431 -25.22 17.32 -14.42
CA GLU A 431 -23.88 16.74 -14.58
C GLU A 431 -22.79 17.80 -14.41
N ARG A 432 -22.99 18.99 -15.00
CA ARG A 432 -22.10 20.15 -14.87
C ARG A 432 -21.90 20.54 -13.41
N LYS A 433 -22.97 20.57 -12.61
CA LYS A 433 -22.89 20.85 -11.17
C LYS A 433 -22.10 19.77 -10.43
N GLN A 434 -22.38 18.49 -10.66
CA GLN A 434 -21.68 17.37 -10.03
C GLN A 434 -20.18 17.37 -10.38
N LEU A 435 -19.84 17.65 -11.65
CA LEU A 435 -18.46 17.79 -12.11
C LEU A 435 -17.78 19.00 -11.48
N ALA A 436 -18.43 20.16 -11.36
CA ALA A 436 -17.88 21.33 -10.69
C ALA A 436 -17.53 21.05 -9.22
N GLU A 437 -18.46 20.44 -8.47
CA GLU A 437 -18.26 20.07 -7.07
C GLU A 437 -17.14 19.04 -6.90
N ALA A 438 -17.08 18.02 -7.77
CA ALA A 438 -16.02 17.00 -7.76
C ALA A 438 -14.64 17.57 -8.12
N LEU A 439 -14.56 18.46 -9.12
CA LEU A 439 -13.31 19.14 -9.51
C LEU A 439 -12.80 20.05 -8.39
N ASP A 440 -13.68 20.78 -7.70
CA ASP A 440 -13.27 21.66 -6.59
C ASP A 440 -12.85 20.90 -5.32
N LEU A 441 -13.37 19.70 -5.09
CA LEU A 441 -12.86 18.79 -4.07
C LEU A 441 -11.50 18.19 -4.49
N GLY A 442 -11.42 17.63 -5.69
CA GLY A 442 -10.20 17.03 -6.23
C GLY A 442 -9.02 18.00 -6.28
N ARG A 443 -9.21 19.20 -6.85
CA ARG A 443 -8.16 20.22 -7.01
C ARG A 443 -7.50 20.65 -5.69
N ARG A 444 -8.25 20.66 -4.58
CA ARG A 444 -7.71 20.98 -3.23
C ARG A 444 -6.71 19.93 -2.76
N TYR A 445 -6.97 18.65 -3.04
CA TYR A 445 -6.15 17.55 -2.55
C TYR A 445 -5.05 17.13 -3.55
N ILE A 446 -5.27 17.24 -4.86
CA ILE A 446 -4.27 16.91 -5.91
C ILE A 446 -2.95 17.64 -5.63
N ASN A 447 -3.01 18.95 -5.35
CA ASN A 447 -1.81 19.74 -5.05
C ASN A 447 -1.05 19.26 -3.80
N SER A 448 -1.71 18.59 -2.86
CA SER A 448 -1.12 18.24 -1.56
C SER A 448 -0.19 17.02 -1.59
N HIS A 449 -0.38 16.09 -2.53
CA HIS A 449 0.36 14.83 -2.69
C HIS A 449 0.48 13.94 -1.42
N ARG A 450 -0.27 14.23 -0.34
CA ARG A 450 -0.17 13.51 0.95
C ARG A 450 -1.29 12.46 1.10
N PRO A 451 -0.97 11.15 1.09
CA PRO A 451 -1.98 10.10 1.14
C PRO A 451 -2.86 10.21 2.39
N SER A 452 -4.17 10.34 2.17
CA SER A 452 -5.17 10.53 3.23
C SER A 452 -6.54 10.04 2.77
N ARG A 453 -7.39 9.59 3.70
CA ARG A 453 -8.74 9.09 3.37
C ARG A 453 -9.58 10.13 2.62
N SER A 454 -9.42 11.42 2.95
CA SER A 454 -10.10 12.54 2.28
C SER A 454 -9.58 12.81 0.86
N LEU A 455 -8.29 12.61 0.59
CA LEU A 455 -7.73 12.63 -0.77
C LEU A 455 -8.31 11.47 -1.59
N TYR A 456 -8.30 10.25 -1.05
CA TYR A 456 -8.81 9.07 -1.76
C TYR A 456 -10.31 9.15 -2.05
N ASP A 457 -11.14 9.56 -1.07
CA ASP A 457 -12.58 9.76 -1.24
C ASP A 457 -12.92 10.86 -2.28
N ALA A 458 -12.22 12.00 -2.23
CA ALA A 458 -12.43 13.08 -3.19
C ALA A 458 -12.04 12.68 -4.62
N ILE A 459 -10.93 11.96 -4.79
CA ILE A 459 -10.48 11.47 -6.10
C ILE A 459 -11.38 10.36 -6.63
N TYR A 460 -11.79 9.41 -5.78
CA TYR A 460 -12.71 8.34 -6.17
C TYR A 460 -14.06 8.89 -6.63
N LYS A 461 -14.58 9.94 -5.96
CA LYS A 461 -15.77 10.67 -6.42
C LYS A 461 -15.56 11.33 -7.78
N LEU A 462 -14.40 11.94 -8.03
CA LEU A 462 -14.09 12.55 -9.32
C LEU A 462 -13.90 11.51 -10.44
N ASP A 463 -13.22 10.38 -10.20
CA ASP A 463 -13.13 9.28 -11.18
C ASP A 463 -14.51 8.70 -11.51
N LYS A 464 -15.39 8.59 -10.51
CA LYS A 464 -16.76 8.14 -10.76
C LYS A 464 -17.51 9.12 -11.66
N VAL A 465 -17.54 10.42 -11.33
CA VAL A 465 -18.23 11.44 -12.15
C VAL A 465 -17.63 11.50 -13.57
N LEU A 466 -16.31 11.41 -13.72
CA LEU A 466 -15.67 11.35 -15.04
C LEU A 466 -15.93 10.04 -15.79
N GLY A 467 -16.26 8.95 -15.08
CA GLY A 467 -16.72 7.69 -15.67
C GLY A 467 -18.18 7.75 -16.12
N ASP A 468 -19.04 8.36 -15.31
CA ASP A 468 -20.46 8.60 -15.63
C ASP A 468 -20.61 9.57 -16.83
N LEU A 469 -19.61 10.44 -17.08
CA LEU A 469 -19.52 11.38 -18.21
C LEU A 469 -18.64 10.91 -19.39
N ALA A 470 -18.24 9.64 -19.41
CA ALA A 470 -17.43 9.07 -20.49
C ALA A 470 -18.25 8.87 -21.79
N HIS A 471 -17.58 8.53 -22.89
CA HIS A 471 -18.28 8.18 -24.13
C HIS A 471 -19.10 6.88 -23.94
N GLN A 472 -20.24 6.76 -24.62
CA GLN A 472 -21.15 5.61 -24.46
C GLN A 472 -20.54 4.26 -24.87
N LYS A 473 -19.51 4.28 -25.74
CA LYS A 473 -18.76 3.08 -26.16
C LYS A 473 -17.46 2.98 -25.37
N GLU A 474 -17.26 1.86 -24.68
CA GLU A 474 -16.10 1.63 -23.81
C GLU A 474 -14.79 1.62 -24.61
N GLU A 475 -14.78 1.08 -25.83
CA GLU A 475 -13.54 0.97 -26.61
C GLU A 475 -13.00 2.35 -27.04
N VAL A 476 -13.89 3.33 -27.28
CA VAL A 476 -13.49 4.74 -27.52
C VAL A 476 -12.80 5.32 -26.28
N ASN A 477 -13.37 5.09 -25.09
CA ASN A 477 -12.77 5.54 -23.84
C ASN A 477 -11.41 4.87 -23.61
N ALA A 478 -11.31 3.57 -23.92
CA ALA A 478 -10.10 2.79 -23.81
C ALA A 478 -9.02 3.30 -24.77
N MET A 479 -9.29 3.46 -26.07
CA MET A 479 -8.32 3.99 -27.05
C MET A 479 -7.71 5.32 -26.60
N VAL A 480 -8.57 6.28 -26.28
CA VAL A 480 -8.17 7.63 -25.89
C VAL A 480 -7.39 7.63 -24.58
N SER A 481 -7.86 6.87 -23.57
CA SER A 481 -7.18 6.77 -22.28
C SER A 481 -5.84 6.03 -22.38
N VAL A 482 -5.78 4.96 -23.18
CA VAL A 482 -4.55 4.17 -23.38
C VAL A 482 -3.50 5.01 -24.08
N LEU A 483 -3.85 5.71 -25.17
CA LEU A 483 -2.92 6.64 -25.84
C LEU A 483 -2.45 7.75 -24.88
N MET A 484 -3.33 8.27 -24.02
CA MET A 484 -2.98 9.26 -22.99
C MET A 484 -1.99 8.71 -21.93
N LEU A 485 -1.91 7.38 -21.73
CA LEU A 485 -0.95 6.74 -20.83
C LEU A 485 0.32 6.21 -21.53
N THR A 486 0.26 5.86 -22.83
CA THR A 486 1.36 5.17 -23.52
C THR A 486 2.01 5.91 -24.68
N ASN A 487 1.45 7.04 -25.14
CA ASN A 487 1.99 7.80 -26.27
C ASN A 487 2.22 9.27 -25.88
N GLU A 488 3.49 9.65 -25.73
CA GLU A 488 3.91 10.98 -25.26
C GLU A 488 3.61 12.10 -26.27
N GLU A 489 3.59 11.78 -27.56
CA GLU A 489 3.23 12.72 -28.63
C GLU A 489 1.73 13.07 -28.57
N PHE A 490 0.85 12.07 -28.42
CA PHE A 490 -0.59 12.26 -28.23
C PHE A 490 -0.89 13.06 -26.96
N ALA A 491 -0.22 12.72 -25.85
CA ALA A 491 -0.31 13.51 -24.61
C ALA A 491 0.11 14.97 -24.81
N THR A 492 1.21 15.21 -25.55
CA THR A 492 1.72 16.57 -25.84
C THR A 492 0.81 17.35 -26.80
N LEU A 493 0.20 16.66 -27.77
CA LEU A 493 -0.82 17.23 -28.66
C LEU A 493 -2.05 17.66 -27.84
N LEU A 494 -2.58 16.78 -26.99
CA LEU A 494 -3.71 17.10 -26.11
C LEU A 494 -3.41 18.23 -25.14
N HIS A 495 -2.21 18.27 -24.56
CA HIS A 495 -1.76 19.39 -23.71
C HIS A 495 -1.80 20.72 -24.49
N SER A 496 -1.27 20.71 -25.71
CA SER A 496 -1.21 21.88 -26.59
C SER A 496 -2.61 22.33 -27.02
N SER A 497 -3.48 21.41 -27.42
CA SER A 497 -4.87 21.71 -27.78
C SER A 497 -5.72 22.16 -26.58
N ALA A 498 -5.46 21.66 -25.37
CA ALA A 498 -6.08 22.16 -24.13
C ALA A 498 -5.65 23.59 -23.75
N ARG A 499 -4.59 24.15 -24.37
CA ARG A 499 -4.26 25.58 -24.29
C ARG A 499 -5.22 26.45 -25.12
N HIS A 500 -5.82 25.89 -26.17
CA HIS A 500 -6.72 26.54 -27.11
C HIS A 500 -8.17 26.00 -26.98
N PHE A 501 -8.56 25.69 -25.74
CA PHE A 501 -9.75 24.92 -25.35
C PHE A 501 -11.03 25.33 -26.08
N GLU A 502 -11.38 26.62 -26.10
CA GLU A 502 -12.61 27.15 -26.74
C GLU A 502 -12.71 26.89 -28.24
N SER A 503 -11.56 26.82 -28.93
CA SER A 503 -11.47 26.49 -30.35
C SER A 503 -11.48 24.97 -30.55
N ALA A 504 -10.71 24.25 -29.72
CA ALA A 504 -10.59 22.79 -29.79
C ALA A 504 -11.93 22.08 -29.51
N LEU A 505 -12.75 22.59 -28.59
CA LEU A 505 -14.09 22.06 -28.25
C LEU A 505 -15.03 21.92 -29.44
N LYS A 506 -14.85 22.71 -30.51
CA LYS A 506 -15.67 22.67 -31.72
C LYS A 506 -15.25 21.56 -32.70
N GLY A 507 -14.09 20.95 -32.45
CA GLY A 507 -13.58 19.83 -33.24
C GLY A 507 -14.15 18.48 -32.80
N SER A 508 -14.06 17.51 -33.72
CA SER A 508 -14.23 16.10 -33.44
C SER A 508 -12.97 15.31 -33.82
N ILE A 509 -12.81 14.15 -33.22
CA ILE A 509 -11.76 13.17 -33.53
C ILE A 509 -12.45 11.95 -34.16
N GLU A 510 -11.89 11.44 -35.27
CA GLU A 510 -12.39 10.23 -35.93
C GLU A 510 -11.74 9.00 -35.30
N CYS A 511 -12.56 8.11 -34.72
CA CYS A 511 -12.12 6.85 -34.14
C CYS A 511 -12.47 5.73 -35.13
N ASN A 512 -11.46 5.12 -35.75
CA ASN A 512 -11.63 3.96 -36.62
C ASN A 512 -11.59 2.68 -35.78
N MET A 513 -12.77 2.19 -35.41
CA MET A 513 -12.93 1.07 -34.48
C MET A 513 -12.53 -0.28 -35.10
N ARG A 514 -12.30 -0.34 -36.42
CA ARG A 514 -11.80 -1.53 -37.15
C ARG A 514 -10.28 -1.58 -37.17
N ALA A 515 -9.62 -0.47 -37.48
CA ALA A 515 -8.16 -0.38 -37.52
C ALA A 515 -7.51 -0.18 -36.14
N GLY A 516 -8.31 0.14 -35.12
CA GLY A 516 -7.80 0.54 -33.81
C GLY A 516 -7.11 1.90 -33.84
N SER A 517 -7.43 2.76 -34.80
CA SER A 517 -6.72 4.03 -35.01
C SER A 517 -7.56 5.26 -34.68
N LEU A 518 -6.88 6.30 -34.21
CA LEU A 518 -7.46 7.57 -33.77
C LEU A 518 -6.90 8.71 -34.64
N LYS A 519 -7.73 9.35 -35.46
CA LYS A 519 -7.33 10.44 -36.37
C LYS A 519 -7.68 11.80 -35.77
N VAL A 520 -6.63 12.52 -35.38
CA VAL A 520 -6.73 13.83 -34.72
C VAL A 520 -6.45 14.94 -35.73
N PRO A 521 -7.38 15.91 -35.95
CA PRO A 521 -7.13 17.02 -36.85
C PRO A 521 -6.10 17.99 -36.27
N LEU A 522 -5.18 18.49 -37.10
CA LEU A 522 -4.12 19.42 -36.68
C LEU A 522 -4.51 20.89 -36.92
N PRO A 523 -4.06 21.85 -36.09
CA PRO A 523 -4.46 23.26 -36.20
C PRO A 523 -4.11 23.97 -37.52
N PHE A 524 -3.16 23.43 -38.28
CA PHE A 524 -2.68 23.99 -39.57
C PHE A 524 -3.24 23.25 -40.79
N GLY A 525 -4.23 22.37 -40.59
CA GLY A 525 -4.71 21.44 -41.60
C GLY A 525 -3.94 20.12 -41.57
N GLY A 526 -4.52 19.09 -42.20
CA GLY A 526 -4.08 17.70 -42.06
C GLY A 526 -4.57 17.03 -40.77
N SER A 527 -4.22 15.76 -40.62
CA SER A 527 -4.54 14.94 -39.45
C SER A 527 -3.37 14.02 -39.11
N GLN A 528 -3.28 13.62 -37.85
CA GLN A 528 -2.31 12.66 -37.33
C GLN A 528 -3.04 11.41 -36.84
N GLU A 529 -2.49 10.24 -37.14
CA GLU A 529 -3.11 8.94 -36.83
C GLU A 529 -2.34 8.23 -35.70
N PHE A 530 -3.06 7.79 -34.66
CA PHE A 530 -2.49 7.13 -33.50
C PHE A 530 -3.06 5.71 -33.37
N VAL A 531 -2.18 4.70 -33.29
CA VAL A 531 -2.55 3.27 -33.35
C VAL A 531 -2.69 2.65 -31.96
N VAL A 532 -3.76 1.89 -31.78
CA VAL A 532 -4.07 1.11 -30.57
C VAL A 532 -4.29 -0.35 -30.96
N ASP A 533 -3.57 -1.25 -30.31
CA ASP A 533 -3.61 -2.70 -30.52
C ASP A 533 -4.89 -3.32 -29.91
N LEU A 534 -6.07 -2.89 -30.38
CA LEU A 534 -7.37 -3.23 -29.79
C LEU A 534 -7.59 -4.73 -29.60
N ASP A 535 -7.14 -5.58 -30.52
CA ASP A 535 -7.27 -7.04 -30.43
C ASP A 535 -6.47 -7.65 -29.25
N LYS A 536 -5.49 -6.92 -28.70
CA LYS A 536 -4.70 -7.29 -27.51
C LYS A 536 -5.34 -6.78 -26.22
N ILE A 537 -6.22 -5.78 -26.32
CA ILE A 537 -6.94 -5.16 -25.21
C ILE A 537 -8.29 -5.85 -25.00
N PHE A 538 -9.02 -6.11 -26.09
CA PHE A 538 -10.35 -6.73 -26.13
C PHE A 538 -10.35 -8.00 -27.00
N PRO A 539 -9.74 -9.11 -26.56
CA PRO A 539 -9.59 -10.33 -27.38
C PRO A 539 -10.91 -11.04 -27.73
N GLU A 540 -12.00 -10.73 -27.03
CA GLU A 540 -13.35 -11.29 -27.27
C GLU A 540 -14.22 -10.40 -28.17
N ARG A 541 -13.68 -9.30 -28.70
CA ARG A 541 -14.43 -8.28 -29.45
C ARG A 541 -14.81 -8.75 -30.86
N MET A 542 -16.08 -8.60 -31.21
CA MET A 542 -16.52 -8.70 -32.61
C MET A 542 -16.15 -7.42 -33.37
N VAL A 543 -15.56 -7.57 -34.56
CA VAL A 543 -15.08 -6.45 -35.37
C VAL A 543 -16.27 -5.77 -36.08
N ALA A 544 -16.83 -4.73 -35.45
CA ALA A 544 -17.78 -3.83 -36.09
C ALA A 544 -17.05 -2.85 -37.02
N GLU A 545 -17.50 -2.75 -38.27
CA GLU A 545 -16.98 -1.79 -39.26
C GLU A 545 -17.57 -0.39 -39.02
N GLU A 546 -17.12 0.29 -37.96
CA GLU A 546 -17.66 1.60 -37.57
C GLU A 546 -16.57 2.67 -37.39
N GLN A 547 -16.76 3.82 -38.04
CA GLN A 547 -16.06 5.06 -37.73
C GLN A 547 -16.92 5.90 -36.79
N VAL A 548 -16.36 6.34 -35.67
CA VAL A 548 -17.09 7.12 -34.64
C VAL A 548 -16.47 8.50 -34.53
N LEU A 549 -17.25 9.55 -34.82
CA LEU A 549 -16.86 10.94 -34.59
C LEU A 549 -17.14 11.31 -33.13
N VAL A 550 -16.09 11.63 -32.38
CA VAL A 550 -16.16 11.92 -30.93
C VAL A 550 -15.83 13.38 -30.68
N GLN A 551 -16.66 14.08 -29.90
CA GLN A 551 -16.44 15.50 -29.59
C GLN A 551 -15.20 15.68 -28.72
N TYR A 552 -14.42 16.74 -28.99
CA TYR A 552 -13.19 17.03 -28.24
C TYR A 552 -13.44 17.27 -26.73
N SER A 553 -14.65 17.72 -26.37
CA SER A 553 -15.14 17.78 -24.98
C SER A 553 -15.06 16.43 -24.25
N THR A 554 -15.59 15.37 -24.86
CA THR A 554 -15.57 14.00 -24.32
C THR A 554 -14.15 13.46 -24.24
N ILE A 555 -13.33 13.70 -25.28
CA ILE A 555 -11.90 13.32 -25.32
C ILE A 555 -11.16 13.88 -24.09
N LEU A 556 -11.36 15.17 -23.79
CA LEU A 556 -10.72 15.83 -22.64
C LEU A 556 -11.16 15.26 -21.29
N LEU A 557 -12.44 14.91 -21.12
CA LEU A 557 -12.95 14.29 -19.88
C LEU A 557 -12.37 12.88 -19.69
N VAL A 558 -12.29 12.10 -20.77
CA VAL A 558 -11.66 10.77 -20.77
C VAL A 558 -10.16 10.86 -20.46
N CYS A 559 -9.44 11.81 -21.07
CA CYS A 559 -8.01 12.03 -20.79
C CYS A 559 -7.77 12.54 -19.36
N LEU A 560 -8.65 13.40 -18.83
CA LEU A 560 -8.62 13.81 -17.43
C LEU A 560 -8.78 12.60 -16.50
N ARG A 561 -9.69 11.68 -16.81
CA ARG A 561 -9.89 10.42 -16.07
C ARG A 561 -8.65 9.52 -16.13
N ALA A 562 -8.00 9.41 -17.28
CA ALA A 562 -6.76 8.65 -17.44
C ALA A 562 -5.63 9.24 -16.58
N CYS A 563 -5.42 10.56 -16.63
CA CYS A 563 -4.46 11.26 -15.77
C CYS A 563 -4.79 11.11 -14.28
N LEU A 564 -6.09 11.08 -13.92
CA LEU A 564 -6.54 10.88 -12.54
C LEU A 564 -6.27 9.45 -12.07
N ARG A 565 -6.49 8.42 -12.89
CA ARG A 565 -6.17 7.02 -12.57
C ARG A 565 -4.66 6.76 -12.49
N ALA A 566 -3.84 7.49 -13.27
CA ALA A 566 -2.40 7.54 -13.08
C ALA A 566 -2.02 8.17 -11.73
N PHE A 567 -2.61 9.31 -11.36
CA PHE A 567 -2.38 9.90 -10.04
C PHE A 567 -2.87 9.01 -8.89
N MET A 568 -3.98 8.28 -9.06
CA MET A 568 -4.44 7.28 -8.08
C MET A 568 -3.42 6.18 -7.83
N LEU A 569 -2.63 5.80 -8.85
CA LEU A 569 -1.52 4.85 -8.73
C LEU A 569 -0.35 5.45 -7.95
N ASP A 570 0.02 6.71 -8.21
CA ASP A 570 1.10 7.44 -7.51
C ASP A 570 0.86 7.52 -6.00
N ILE A 571 -0.38 7.83 -5.60
CA ILE A 571 -0.78 7.95 -4.19
C ILE A 571 -1.15 6.62 -3.50
N THR A 572 -0.95 5.47 -4.16
CA THR A 572 -1.06 4.16 -3.48
C THR A 572 0.00 4.02 -2.40
N LEU A 573 -0.25 3.16 -1.41
CA LEU A 573 0.79 2.84 -0.42
C LEU A 573 1.52 1.57 -0.86
N SER A 574 2.85 1.54 -0.68
CA SER A 574 3.61 0.32 -0.95
C SER A 574 3.12 -0.83 -0.07
N GLY A 575 2.79 -1.96 -0.70
CA GLY A 575 2.54 -3.23 -0.01
C GLY A 575 3.84 -3.92 0.47
N GLU A 576 5.00 -3.44 0.00
CA GLU A 576 6.31 -4.07 0.22
C GLU A 576 6.68 -4.20 1.70
N PRO A 577 6.58 -3.16 2.56
CA PRO A 577 6.93 -3.30 3.98
C PRO A 577 6.03 -4.30 4.74
N LEU A 578 4.77 -4.45 4.30
CA LEU A 578 3.85 -5.43 4.87
C LEU A 578 4.25 -6.85 4.47
N LEU A 579 4.67 -7.06 3.22
CA LEU A 579 5.12 -8.36 2.71
C LEU A 579 6.50 -8.76 3.27
N GLU A 580 7.44 -7.82 3.37
CA GLU A 580 8.75 -8.03 3.99
C GLU A 580 8.61 -8.48 5.45
N GLU A 581 7.85 -7.75 6.26
CA GLU A 581 7.63 -8.07 7.67
C GLU A 581 6.90 -9.41 7.84
N LEU A 582 5.88 -9.70 7.02
CA LEU A 582 5.21 -11.02 7.01
C LEU A 582 6.14 -12.16 6.59
N SER A 583 7.14 -11.90 5.75
CA SER A 583 8.16 -12.90 5.38
C SER A 583 9.12 -13.22 6.53
N GLN A 584 9.41 -12.22 7.38
CA GLN A 584 10.27 -12.34 8.57
C GLN A 584 9.57 -13.01 9.76
N MET A 585 8.24 -12.96 9.82
CA MET A 585 7.45 -13.72 10.81
C MET A 585 7.65 -15.24 10.70
N GLU A 586 7.70 -15.89 11.86
CA GLU A 586 7.38 -17.32 11.99
C GLU A 586 5.95 -17.62 11.51
N GLU A 587 5.70 -18.88 11.12
CA GLU A 587 4.40 -19.34 10.65
C GLU A 587 3.31 -19.13 11.72
N LEU A 588 3.65 -19.43 12.98
CA LEU A 588 2.83 -19.18 14.17
C LEU A 588 3.44 -18.03 14.99
N VAL A 589 2.68 -16.95 15.12
CA VAL A 589 3.00 -15.77 15.93
C VAL A 589 2.27 -15.85 17.26
N TYR A 590 2.95 -15.51 18.36
CA TYR A 590 2.31 -15.45 19.68
C TYR A 590 1.82 -14.03 19.98
N VAL A 591 0.50 -13.88 20.07
CA VAL A 591 -0.17 -12.64 20.49
C VAL A 591 -0.47 -12.71 21.99
N ARG A 592 -0.01 -11.70 22.73
CA ARG A 592 -0.18 -11.59 24.19
C ARG A 592 -1.61 -11.21 24.60
#